data_AF-A0ABD6BI89-F1
#
_entry.id   AF-A0ABD6BI89-F1
#
_cell.length_a   1.000
_cell.length_b   1.000
_cell.length_c   1.000
_cell.angle_alpha   90.00
_cell.angle_beta   90.00
_cell.angle_gamma   90.00
#
_symmetry.space_group_name_H-M   'P 1'
#
loop_
_entity.id
_entity.type
_entity.pdbx_description
1 polymer ?
#
loop_
_entity_poly.entity_id
_entity_poly.type
_entity_poly.pdbx_seq_one_letter_code
_entity_poly.pdbx_strand_id
1 'polypeptide(L)'
;MTATTFSRVVTHSSDHTSELSQDVAFELLSCPRRRYVMHYLKQRPTEPVAVRDLVRQVAAWENDVTADSVTRDQRMRVYTALRQSHLPKLDDGGVIRFDSDRGIVELTETASELEVYLDVVPHDDIPWSKYYAGLGVLCTGFLIGMWANIVPFGAINPLAGAGIITALFTVSATVHARYDDRMRLGADGPPPRQRGDNQWD
;
A
#
# COMPACT_ATOMS: atom_id res chain seq x y z
N MET A 1 -0.85 14.88 37.74
CA MET A 1 -1.59 13.85 36.98
C MET A 1 -2.37 14.57 35.88
N THR A 2 -1.83 14.58 34.66
CA THR A 2 -2.43 15.29 33.51
C THR A 2 -2.84 14.25 32.48
N ALA A 3 -4.15 13.98 32.41
CA ALA A 3 -4.77 13.21 31.33
C ALA A 3 -4.91 14.14 30.11
N THR A 4 -4.22 13.81 29.01
CA THR A 4 -4.38 14.50 27.73
C THR A 4 -5.40 13.72 26.93
N THR A 5 -6.67 14.10 27.04
CA THR A 5 -7.75 13.68 26.12
C THR A 5 -7.61 14.53 24.86
N PHE A 6 -7.15 13.92 23.76
CA PHE A 6 -7.08 14.60 22.47
C PHE A 6 -8.45 14.58 21.80
N SER A 7 -8.90 15.76 21.42
CA SER A 7 -10.25 16.06 20.96
C SER A 7 -10.55 15.44 19.60
N ARG A 8 -11.75 14.87 19.49
CA ARG A 8 -12.45 14.50 18.26
C ARG A 8 -12.43 15.68 17.27
N VAL A 9 -11.78 15.50 16.11
CA VAL A 9 -11.92 16.40 14.96
C VAL A 9 -12.90 15.73 14.00
N VAL A 10 -14.17 16.08 14.13
CA VAL A 10 -15.16 15.89 13.07
C VAL A 10 -15.25 17.23 12.35
N THR A 11 -14.63 17.33 11.18
CA THR A 11 -14.85 18.44 10.25
C THR A 11 -16.18 18.20 9.52
N HIS A 12 -17.11 19.14 9.72
CA HIS A 12 -18.41 19.21 9.03
C HIS A 12 -18.21 19.71 7.60
N SER A 13 -18.63 18.94 6.61
CA SER A 13 -19.17 19.45 5.35
C SER A 13 -20.41 18.63 5.01
N SER A 14 -21.48 19.35 4.70
CA SER A 14 -22.87 18.91 4.72
C SER A 14 -23.20 17.97 3.55
N ASP A 15 -23.43 16.68 3.83
CA ASP A 15 -24.60 15.94 3.31
C ASP A 15 -24.81 14.66 4.13
N HIS A 16 -26.07 14.30 4.39
CA HIS A 16 -26.44 13.16 5.24
C HIS A 16 -26.45 11.85 4.44
N THR A 17 -25.26 11.27 4.25
CA THR A 17 -25.00 9.83 4.14
C THR A 17 -23.56 9.62 4.61
N SER A 18 -23.31 8.56 5.37
CA SER A 18 -22.06 8.32 6.12
C SER A 18 -20.84 7.99 5.23
N GLU A 19 -20.63 8.72 4.14
CA GLU A 19 -19.54 8.48 3.20
C GLU A 19 -18.18 8.82 3.84
N LEU A 20 -17.32 7.81 3.99
CA LEU A 20 -15.90 7.98 4.29
C LEU A 20 -15.29 8.91 3.23
N SER A 21 -14.82 10.08 3.66
CA SER A 21 -14.06 10.96 2.78
C SER A 21 -12.85 10.21 2.19
N GLN A 22 -12.61 10.40 0.88
CA GLN A 22 -11.50 9.79 0.16
C GLN A 22 -10.14 10.03 0.85
N ASP A 23 -9.93 11.22 1.43
CA ASP A 23 -8.70 11.55 2.15
C ASP A 23 -8.53 10.70 3.40
N VAL A 24 -9.62 10.46 4.13
CA VAL A 24 -9.63 9.60 5.33
C VAL A 24 -9.40 8.15 4.92
N ALA A 25 -10.06 7.67 3.87
CA ALA A 25 -9.83 6.34 3.32
C ALA A 25 -8.35 6.13 2.93
N PHE A 26 -7.76 7.09 2.22
CA PHE A 26 -6.34 7.04 1.84
C PHE A 26 -5.42 7.07 3.06
N GLU A 27 -5.70 7.94 4.03
CA GLU A 27 -4.94 8.00 5.29
C GLU A 27 -4.97 6.64 6.00
N LEU A 28 -6.14 6.02 6.14
CA LEU A 28 -6.31 4.71 6.78
C LEU A 28 -5.63 3.59 5.99
N LEU A 29 -5.67 3.59 4.66
CA LEU A 29 -5.10 2.50 3.85
C LEU A 29 -3.60 2.68 3.52
N SER A 30 -3.03 3.86 3.77
CA SER A 30 -1.60 4.13 3.53
C SER A 30 -0.63 3.22 4.29
N CYS A 31 -1.07 2.60 5.39
CA CYS A 31 -0.25 1.71 6.20
C CYS A 31 -0.49 0.23 5.83
N PRO A 32 0.56 -0.55 5.48
CA PRO A 32 0.42 -1.98 5.19
C PRO A 32 -0.27 -2.78 6.30
N ARG A 33 0.04 -2.48 7.56
CA ARG A 33 -0.57 -3.13 8.73
C ARG A 33 -2.08 -2.90 8.82
N ARG A 34 -2.55 -1.68 8.55
CA ARG A 34 -3.99 -1.38 8.53
C ARG A 34 -4.70 -2.13 7.39
N ARG A 35 -4.05 -2.23 6.21
CA ARG A 35 -4.57 -3.06 5.10
C ARG A 35 -4.68 -4.53 5.47
N TYR A 36 -3.67 -5.10 6.12
CA TYR A 36 -3.73 -6.48 6.61
C TYR A 36 -4.86 -6.69 7.62
N VAL A 37 -5.06 -5.76 8.54
CA VAL A 37 -6.19 -5.83 9.49
C VAL A 37 -7.52 -5.86 8.74
N MET A 38 -7.76 -4.90 7.84
CA MET A 38 -9.00 -4.86 7.06
C MET A 38 -9.20 -6.13 6.24
N HIS A 39 -8.14 -6.62 5.59
CA HIS A 39 -8.19 -7.85 4.81
C HIS A 39 -8.59 -9.07 5.66
N TYR A 40 -8.04 -9.19 6.88
CA TYR A 40 -8.40 -10.30 7.78
C TYR A 40 -9.85 -10.23 8.28
N LEU A 41 -10.32 -9.02 8.61
CA LEU A 41 -11.68 -8.79 9.11
C LEU A 41 -12.72 -9.00 8.00
N LYS A 42 -12.42 -8.61 6.76
CA LYS A 42 -13.31 -8.86 5.60
C LYS A 42 -13.53 -10.36 5.33
N GLN A 43 -12.57 -11.21 5.66
CA GLN A 43 -12.74 -12.67 5.55
C GLN A 43 -13.70 -13.23 6.63
N ARG A 44 -14.06 -12.43 7.64
CA ARG A 44 -14.92 -12.80 8.78
C ARG A 44 -15.90 -11.67 9.13
N PRO A 45 -16.80 -11.28 8.22
CA PRO A 45 -17.59 -10.06 8.37
C PRO A 45 -18.62 -10.14 9.51
N THR A 46 -19.03 -11.34 9.91
CA THR A 46 -20.17 -11.54 10.84
C THR A 46 -19.73 -11.84 12.27
N GLU A 47 -18.42 -11.99 12.53
CA GLU A 47 -17.91 -12.45 13.82
C GLU A 47 -16.91 -11.46 14.43
N PRO A 48 -17.06 -11.12 15.72
CA PRO A 48 -16.05 -10.38 16.45
C PRO A 48 -14.73 -11.16 16.50
N VAL A 49 -13.64 -10.54 16.06
CA VAL A 49 -12.33 -11.16 15.95
C VAL A 49 -11.47 -10.81 17.17
N ALA A 50 -10.88 -11.81 17.82
CA ALA A 50 -9.91 -11.57 18.88
C ALA A 50 -8.63 -10.93 18.33
N VAL A 51 -8.15 -9.87 18.98
CA VAL A 51 -6.89 -9.18 18.63
C VAL A 51 -5.72 -10.16 18.56
N ARG A 52 -5.71 -11.19 19.41
CA ARG A 52 -4.65 -12.21 19.40
C ARG A 52 -4.57 -12.96 18.08
N ASP A 53 -5.71 -13.29 17.48
CA ASP A 53 -5.77 -14.05 16.22
C ASP A 53 -5.42 -13.13 15.05
N LEU A 54 -5.91 -11.88 15.10
CA LEU A 54 -5.52 -10.83 14.17
C LEU A 54 -4.00 -10.62 14.16
N VAL A 55 -3.39 -10.43 15.34
CA VAL A 55 -1.93 -10.26 15.50
C VAL A 55 -1.19 -11.46 14.94
N ARG A 56 -1.67 -12.68 15.22
CA ARG A 56 -1.04 -13.90 14.73
C ARG A 56 -1.03 -13.95 13.21
N GLN A 57 -2.16 -13.66 12.56
CA GLN A 57 -2.24 -13.69 11.11
C GLN A 57 -1.46 -12.53 10.46
N VAL A 58 -1.56 -11.32 11.01
CA VAL A 58 -0.81 -10.15 10.51
C VAL A 58 0.69 -10.39 10.61
N ALA A 59 1.18 -10.96 11.73
CA ALA A 59 2.58 -11.32 11.88
C ALA A 59 3.02 -12.41 10.89
N ALA A 60 2.14 -13.36 10.57
CA ALA A 60 2.39 -14.40 9.57
C ALA A 60 2.58 -13.77 8.17
N TRP A 61 1.68 -12.87 7.78
CA TRP A 61 1.78 -12.15 6.50
C TRP A 61 2.99 -11.22 6.43
N GLU A 62 3.35 -10.52 7.51
CA GLU A 62 4.53 -9.64 7.56
C GLU A 62 5.86 -10.37 7.40
N ASN A 63 5.94 -11.62 7.88
CA ASN A 63 7.18 -12.39 7.90
C ASN A 63 7.20 -13.50 6.86
N ASP A 64 6.17 -13.60 6.02
CA ASP A 64 5.97 -14.63 5.01
C ASP A 64 6.09 -16.07 5.55
N VAL A 65 5.45 -16.32 6.68
CA VAL A 65 5.44 -17.63 7.34
C VAL A 65 4.00 -18.06 7.61
N THR A 66 3.81 -19.34 7.97
CA THR A 66 2.52 -19.80 8.45
C THR A 66 2.22 -19.22 9.83
N ALA A 67 0.93 -19.11 10.19
CA ALA A 67 0.52 -18.66 11.53
C ALA A 67 1.09 -19.53 12.66
N ASP A 68 1.41 -20.80 12.41
CA ASP A 68 2.06 -21.72 13.37
C ASP A 68 3.56 -21.47 13.54
N SER A 69 4.20 -20.87 12.53
CA SER A 69 5.64 -20.58 12.53
C SER A 69 5.99 -19.19 13.08
N VAL A 70 5.01 -18.37 13.46
CA VAL A 70 5.23 -17.02 14.00
C VAL A 70 5.92 -17.08 15.36
N THR A 71 7.08 -16.44 15.47
CA THR A 71 7.85 -16.36 16.72
C THR A 71 7.17 -15.44 17.75
N ARG A 72 7.52 -15.63 19.03
CA ARG A 72 7.02 -14.78 20.12
C ARG A 72 7.33 -13.30 19.90
N ASP A 73 8.52 -12.98 19.41
CA ASP A 73 8.98 -11.60 19.24
C ASP A 73 8.33 -10.92 18.04
N GLN A 74 8.11 -11.65 16.94
CA GLN A 74 7.29 -11.17 15.81
C GLN A 74 5.86 -10.86 16.28
N ARG A 75 5.24 -11.77 17.02
CA ARG A 75 3.89 -11.59 17.56
C ARG A 75 3.82 -10.38 18.50
N MET A 76 4.80 -10.21 19.38
CA MET A 76 4.83 -9.10 20.34
C MET A 76 4.98 -7.74 19.63
N ARG A 77 5.84 -7.64 18.62
CA ARG A 77 6.01 -6.41 17.82
C ARG A 77 4.71 -6.00 17.13
N VAL A 78 4.01 -6.95 16.52
CA VAL A 78 2.72 -6.69 15.86
C VAL A 78 1.64 -6.35 16.89
N TYR A 79 1.56 -7.07 18.00
CA TYR A 79 0.60 -6.79 19.08
C TYR A 79 0.67 -5.35 19.57
N THR A 80 1.87 -4.90 19.92
CA THR A 80 2.08 -3.54 20.43
C THR A 80 1.67 -2.49 19.40
N ALA A 81 2.09 -2.66 18.13
CA ALA A 81 1.75 -1.73 17.06
C ALA A 81 0.24 -1.69 16.76
N LEU A 82 -0.40 -2.85 16.69
CA LEU A 82 -1.85 -2.92 16.45
C LEU A 82 -2.62 -2.23 17.58
N ARG A 83 -2.28 -2.52 18.84
CA ARG A 83 -3.01 -1.99 20.00
C ARG A 83 -2.80 -0.49 20.21
N GLN A 84 -1.59 0.03 19.94
CA GLN A 84 -1.26 1.42 20.24
C GLN A 84 -1.56 2.38 19.09
N SER A 85 -1.48 1.93 17.83
CA SER A 85 -1.55 2.83 16.68
C SER A 85 -2.60 2.42 15.67
N HIS A 86 -2.61 1.15 15.23
CA HIS A 86 -3.39 0.79 14.06
C HIS A 86 -4.88 0.59 14.35
N LEU A 87 -5.23 -0.14 15.42
CA LEU A 87 -6.63 -0.37 15.79
C LEU A 87 -7.32 0.91 16.27
N PRO A 88 -6.72 1.74 17.14
CA PRO A 88 -7.34 3.02 17.51
C PRO A 88 -7.59 3.91 16.29
N LYS A 89 -6.65 3.99 15.36
CA LYS A 89 -6.81 4.84 14.17
C LYS A 89 -7.89 4.34 13.21
N LEU A 90 -8.06 3.03 13.07
CA LEU A 90 -9.15 2.44 12.27
C LEU A 90 -10.51 2.63 12.97
N ASP A 91 -10.56 2.54 14.30
CA ASP A 91 -11.75 2.80 15.12
C ASP A 91 -12.16 4.27 15.05
N ASP A 92 -11.20 5.20 15.16
CA ASP A 92 -11.41 6.64 14.98
C ASP A 92 -11.97 6.96 13.58
N GLY A 93 -11.53 6.20 12.57
CA GLY A 93 -12.02 6.28 11.19
C GLY A 93 -13.40 5.64 11.00
N GLY A 94 -13.96 4.98 12.01
CA GLY A 94 -15.29 4.38 11.98
C GLY A 94 -15.40 3.09 11.16
N VAL A 95 -14.30 2.55 10.64
CA VAL A 95 -14.30 1.35 9.75
C VAL A 95 -14.19 0.03 10.52
N ILE A 96 -13.82 0.10 11.79
CA ILE A 96 -13.89 -1.00 12.75
C ILE A 96 -14.46 -0.49 14.06
N ARG A 97 -14.88 -1.42 14.92
CA ARG A 97 -15.10 -1.18 16.34
C ARG A 97 -14.04 -1.93 17.13
N PHE A 98 -13.19 -1.23 17.86
CA PHE A 98 -12.14 -1.84 18.67
C PHE A 98 -12.47 -1.73 20.18
N ASP A 99 -12.65 -2.89 20.82
CA ASP A 99 -12.77 -2.99 22.27
C ASP A 99 -11.42 -3.38 22.88
N SER A 100 -10.73 -2.40 23.50
CA SER A 100 -9.41 -2.61 24.09
C SER A 100 -9.41 -3.46 25.35
N ASP A 101 -10.54 -3.51 26.05
CA ASP A 101 -10.70 -4.20 27.34
C ASP A 101 -10.98 -5.68 27.11
N ARG A 102 -11.86 -5.98 26.14
CA ARG A 102 -12.16 -7.35 25.71
C ARG A 102 -11.13 -7.89 24.72
N GLY A 103 -10.37 -7.01 24.06
CA GLY A 103 -9.39 -7.40 23.05
C GLY A 103 -10.05 -7.96 21.80
N ILE A 104 -11.12 -7.33 21.35
CA ILE A 104 -11.95 -7.77 20.22
C ILE A 104 -12.08 -6.63 19.21
N VAL A 105 -12.13 -6.99 17.93
CA VAL A 105 -12.31 -6.08 16.80
C VAL A 105 -13.46 -6.57 15.94
N GLU A 106 -14.36 -5.67 15.58
CA GLU A 106 -15.50 -5.94 14.70
C GLU A 106 -15.45 -5.01 13.49
N LEU A 107 -15.89 -5.50 12.34
CA LEU A 107 -16.07 -4.67 11.15
C LEU A 107 -17.37 -3.84 11.31
N THR A 108 -17.37 -2.60 10.85
CA THR A 108 -18.58 -1.76 10.81
C THR A 108 -19.19 -1.75 9.41
N GLU A 109 -20.44 -1.31 9.29
CA GLU A 109 -21.10 -1.12 7.99
C GLU A 109 -20.31 -0.14 7.08
N THR A 110 -19.70 0.88 7.68
CA THR A 110 -18.87 1.89 7.01
C THR A 110 -17.62 1.28 6.35
N ALA A 111 -17.19 0.09 6.76
CA ALA A 111 -16.08 -0.60 6.10
C ALA A 111 -16.38 -0.98 4.64
N SER A 112 -17.65 -1.12 4.26
CA SER A 112 -18.07 -1.40 2.87
C SER A 112 -17.75 -0.25 1.92
N GLU A 113 -17.62 0.98 2.41
CA GLU A 113 -17.22 2.14 1.60
C GLU A 113 -15.70 2.16 1.39
N LEU A 114 -14.93 1.66 2.38
CA LEU A 114 -13.49 1.49 2.28
C LEU A 114 -13.10 0.39 1.27
N GLU A 115 -14.01 -0.55 0.99
CA GLU A 115 -13.83 -1.65 0.03
C GLU A 115 -13.53 -1.14 -1.38
N VAL A 116 -14.23 -0.10 -1.83
CA VAL A 116 -13.99 0.55 -3.14
C VAL A 116 -12.55 1.04 -3.27
N TYR A 117 -11.93 1.45 -2.16
CA TYR A 117 -10.55 1.94 -2.14
C TYR A 117 -9.52 0.83 -1.88
N LEU A 118 -9.89 -0.25 -1.19
CA LEU A 118 -9.02 -1.42 -0.98
C LEU A 118 -8.81 -2.21 -2.27
N ASP A 119 -9.82 -2.30 -3.14
CA ASP A 119 -9.76 -3.00 -4.42
C ASP A 119 -8.92 -2.25 -5.48
N VAL A 120 -8.52 -1.00 -5.18
CA VAL A 120 -7.78 -0.11 -6.11
C VAL A 120 -6.26 -0.11 -5.87
N VAL A 121 -5.73 -0.85 -4.89
CA VAL A 121 -4.32 -0.69 -4.48
C VAL A 121 -3.50 -1.98 -4.58
N PRO A 122 -3.05 -2.37 -5.80
CA PRO A 122 -1.77 -3.05 -5.94
C PRO A 122 -0.68 -2.04 -5.54
N HIS A 123 0.15 -2.37 -4.55
CA HIS A 123 1.31 -1.56 -4.17
C HIS A 123 2.56 -2.42 -4.18
N ASP A 124 2.88 -2.94 -5.35
CA ASP A 124 4.15 -3.62 -5.59
C ASP A 124 4.75 -3.20 -6.93
N ASP A 125 4.64 -1.91 -7.24
CA ASP A 125 5.32 -1.31 -8.38
C ASP A 125 6.60 -0.61 -7.92
N ILE A 126 7.66 -0.84 -8.69
CA ILE A 126 8.89 -0.03 -8.64
C ILE A 126 8.44 1.45 -8.60
N PRO A 127 8.82 2.25 -7.58
CA PRO A 127 8.36 3.62 -7.47
C PRO A 127 8.57 4.33 -8.80
N TRP A 128 7.49 4.84 -9.40
CA TRP A 128 7.53 5.42 -10.75
C TRP A 128 8.63 6.48 -10.88
N SER A 129 8.87 7.24 -9.81
CA SER A 129 9.97 8.18 -9.71
C SER A 129 11.35 7.53 -9.94
N LYS A 130 11.62 6.35 -9.37
CA LYS A 130 12.88 5.60 -9.58
C LYS A 130 12.97 5.00 -10.98
N TYR A 131 11.86 4.50 -11.53
CA TYR A 131 11.82 3.98 -12.90
C TYR A 131 12.12 5.08 -13.92
N TYR A 132 11.41 6.20 -13.86
CA TYR A 132 11.62 7.34 -14.76
C TYR A 132 12.95 8.05 -14.50
N ALA A 133 13.45 8.08 -13.25
CA ALA A 133 14.79 8.56 -12.96
C ALA A 133 15.86 7.68 -13.61
N GLY A 134 15.75 6.35 -13.51
CA GLY A 134 16.68 5.41 -14.14
C GLY A 134 16.62 5.49 -15.67
N LEU A 135 15.42 5.51 -16.25
CA LEU A 135 15.21 5.68 -17.69
C LEU A 135 15.76 7.02 -18.18
N GLY A 136 15.54 8.09 -17.41
CA GLY A 136 16.10 9.42 -17.69
C GLY A 136 17.63 9.42 -17.69
N VAL A 137 18.25 8.85 -16.65
CA VAL A 137 19.71 8.70 -16.56
C VAL A 137 20.28 7.92 -17.76
N LEU A 138 19.61 6.84 -18.18
CA LEU A 138 20.01 6.07 -19.36
C LEU A 138 19.92 6.89 -20.65
N CYS A 139 18.80 7.58 -20.89
CA CYS A 139 18.61 8.43 -22.05
C CYS A 139 19.61 9.60 -22.09
N THR A 140 19.86 10.24 -20.94
CA THR A 140 20.85 11.32 -20.82
C THR A 140 22.26 10.81 -21.08
N GLY A 141 22.65 9.67 -20.51
CA GLY A 141 23.96 9.07 -20.76
C GLY A 141 24.17 8.72 -22.24
N PHE A 142 23.14 8.19 -22.89
CA PHE A 142 23.15 7.91 -24.33
C PHE A 142 23.36 9.17 -25.17
N LEU A 143 22.64 10.26 -24.88
CA LEU A 143 22.81 11.56 -25.55
C LEU A 143 24.21 12.15 -25.34
N ILE A 144 24.75 12.07 -24.12
CA ILE A 144 26.11 12.52 -23.82
C ILE A 144 27.13 11.71 -24.63
N GLY A 145 26.97 10.39 -24.70
CA GLY A 145 27.82 9.51 -25.49
C GLY A 145 27.82 9.86 -26.98
N MET A 146 26.64 10.17 -27.55
CA MET A 146 26.51 10.64 -28.92
C MET A 146 27.15 12.02 -29.13
N TRP A 147 26.88 12.98 -28.24
CA TRP A 147 27.42 14.34 -28.33
C TRP A 147 28.96 14.38 -28.22
N ALA A 148 29.52 13.58 -27.32
CA ALA A 148 30.96 13.44 -27.13
C ALA A 148 31.64 12.54 -28.19
N ASN A 149 30.87 11.98 -29.13
CA ASN A 149 31.35 11.13 -30.21
C ASN A 149 32.15 9.91 -29.71
N ILE A 150 31.73 9.32 -28.59
CA ILE A 150 32.37 8.15 -27.96
C ILE A 150 31.98 6.90 -28.73
N VAL A 151 32.93 6.05 -29.11
CA VAL A 151 32.66 4.77 -29.79
C VAL A 151 31.94 3.81 -28.82
N PRO A 152 30.80 3.17 -29.20
CA PRO A 152 30.17 3.13 -30.53
C PRO A 152 29.11 4.21 -30.81
N PHE A 153 28.72 5.02 -29.81
CA PHE A 153 27.63 6.01 -29.88
C PHE A 153 27.84 7.10 -30.94
N GLY A 154 29.09 7.49 -31.18
CA GLY A 154 29.47 8.48 -32.19
C GLY A 154 29.18 8.07 -33.64
N ALA A 155 29.05 6.77 -33.92
CA ALA A 155 28.72 6.25 -35.24
C ALA A 155 27.20 6.25 -35.53
N ILE A 156 26.37 6.60 -34.54
CA ILE A 156 24.92 6.57 -34.65
C ILE A 156 24.42 7.89 -35.25
N ASN A 157 23.59 7.81 -36.29
CA ASN A 157 22.94 8.99 -36.87
C ASN A 157 22.06 9.69 -35.81
N PRO A 158 22.13 11.03 -35.63
CA PRO A 158 21.32 11.76 -34.67
C PRO A 158 19.81 11.47 -34.76
N LEU A 159 19.26 11.30 -35.97
CA LEU A 159 17.86 10.94 -36.17
C LEU A 159 17.56 9.51 -35.69
N ALA A 160 18.48 8.58 -35.88
CA ALA A 160 18.34 7.21 -35.37
C ALA A 160 18.42 7.18 -33.83
N GLY A 161 19.32 7.97 -33.24
CA GLY A 161 19.42 8.12 -31.79
C GLY A 161 18.15 8.71 -31.17
N ALA A 162 17.60 9.78 -31.77
CA ALA A 162 16.32 10.34 -31.37
C ALA A 162 15.19 9.31 -31.47
N GLY A 163 15.16 8.53 -32.57
CA GLY A 163 14.19 7.45 -32.76
C GLY A 163 14.24 6.37 -31.68
N ILE A 164 15.44 5.99 -31.22
CA ILE A 164 15.61 5.01 -30.13
C ILE A 164 15.02 5.54 -28.82
N ILE A 165 15.29 6.80 -28.48
CA ILE A 165 14.75 7.44 -27.28
C ILE A 165 13.22 7.52 -27.36
N THR A 166 12.68 8.01 -28.49
CA THR A 166 11.23 8.07 -28.69
C THR A 166 10.59 6.69 -28.59
N ALA A 167 11.18 5.66 -29.20
CA ALA A 167 10.68 4.29 -29.11
C ALA A 167 10.68 3.77 -27.67
N LEU A 168 11.73 4.03 -26.88
CA LEU A 168 11.79 3.69 -25.46
C LEU A 168 10.63 4.32 -24.67
N PHE A 169 10.40 5.62 -24.85
CA PHE A 169 9.29 6.32 -24.20
C PHE A 169 7.92 5.83 -24.69
N THR A 170 7.74 5.60 -26.00
CA THR A 170 6.47 5.11 -26.56
C THR A 170 6.17 3.70 -26.09
N VAL A 171 7.15 2.80 -26.05
CA VAL A 171 6.99 1.44 -25.51
C VAL A 171 6.67 1.52 -24.03
N SER A 172 7.41 2.32 -23.25
CA SER A 172 7.13 2.53 -21.83
C SER A 172 5.71 3.02 -21.60
N ALA A 173 5.28 4.05 -22.34
CA ALA A 173 3.93 4.61 -22.24
C ALA A 173 2.85 3.62 -22.70
N THR A 174 3.11 2.83 -23.73
CA THR A 174 2.17 1.82 -24.24
C THR A 174 2.04 0.64 -23.29
N VAL A 175 3.14 0.17 -22.73
CA VAL A 175 3.15 -0.86 -21.68
C VAL A 175 2.38 -0.34 -20.48
N HIS A 176 2.64 0.90 -20.06
CA HIS A 176 1.96 1.53 -18.93
C HIS A 176 0.45 1.67 -19.17
N ALA A 177 0.03 2.20 -20.34
CA ALA A 177 -1.37 2.29 -20.71
C ALA A 177 -2.06 0.92 -20.74
N ARG A 178 -1.35 -0.14 -21.15
CA ARG A 178 -1.89 -1.52 -21.13
C ARG A 178 -1.83 -2.20 -19.77
N TYR A 179 -0.97 -1.74 -18.87
CA TYR A 179 -0.87 -2.25 -17.50
C TYR A 179 -1.96 -1.65 -16.61
N ASP A 180 -2.21 -0.33 -16.75
CA ASP A 180 -3.31 0.37 -16.09
C ASP A 180 -4.67 -0.24 -16.47
N ASP A 181 -4.85 -0.62 -17.74
CA ASP A 181 -6.08 -1.29 -18.21
C ASP A 181 -6.28 -2.70 -17.60
N ARG A 182 -5.21 -3.36 -17.12
CA ARG A 182 -5.28 -4.68 -16.45
C ARG A 182 -5.41 -4.59 -14.93
N MET A 183 -5.34 -3.39 -14.36
CA MET A 183 -5.53 -3.15 -12.92
C MET A 183 -7.01 -2.99 -12.51
N ARG A 184 -7.97 -3.18 -13.44
CA ARG A 184 -9.36 -3.51 -13.08
C ARG A 184 -9.40 -4.97 -12.62
N LEU A 185 -9.07 -5.23 -11.35
CA LEU A 185 -9.08 -6.57 -10.77
C LEU A 185 -10.28 -6.79 -9.84
N GLY A 186 -11.05 -7.82 -10.20
CA GLY A 186 -12.05 -8.51 -9.40
C GLY A 186 -11.97 -10.02 -9.71
N ALA A 187 -10.80 -10.63 -9.49
CA ALA A 187 -10.60 -12.06 -9.67
C ALA A 187 -9.76 -12.62 -8.52
N ASP A 188 -10.23 -13.74 -7.97
CA ASP A 188 -9.80 -14.38 -6.72
C ASP A 188 -8.29 -14.56 -6.56
N GLY A 189 -7.78 -14.21 -5.37
CA GLY A 189 -6.41 -14.49 -4.95
C GLY A 189 -5.91 -13.55 -3.84
N PRO A 190 -4.88 -13.96 -3.06
CA PRO A 190 -4.29 -13.11 -2.03
C PRO A 190 -3.57 -11.89 -2.65
N PRO A 191 -3.54 -10.74 -1.97
CA PRO A 191 -2.97 -9.50 -2.51
C PRO A 191 -1.46 -9.61 -2.78
N PRO A 192 -0.94 -8.95 -3.83
CA PRO A 192 0.47 -8.98 -4.20
C PRO A 192 1.37 -8.30 -3.14
N ARG A 193 2.60 -8.82 -3.00
CA ARG A 193 3.42 -8.78 -1.78
C ARG A 193 4.67 -7.90 -1.96
N GLN A 194 4.75 -6.76 -1.27
CA GLN A 194 5.92 -5.86 -1.28
C GLN A 194 7.26 -6.57 -1.07
N ARG A 195 8.07 -6.66 -2.13
CA ARG A 195 9.46 -7.16 -2.07
C ARG A 195 10.42 -5.98 -1.97
N GLY A 196 11.07 -5.81 -0.82
CA GLY A 196 12.13 -4.81 -0.69
C GLY A 196 12.63 -4.59 0.72
N ASP A 197 13.46 -5.53 1.19
CA ASP A 197 14.77 -5.31 1.80
C ASP A 197 15.00 -3.93 2.45
N ASN A 198 15.04 -3.89 3.78
CA ASN A 198 15.86 -2.95 4.53
C ASN A 198 16.34 -3.64 5.82
N GLN A 199 17.49 -4.28 5.66
CA GLN A 199 18.44 -4.67 6.69
C GLN A 199 18.89 -3.40 7.43
N TRP A 200 18.54 -3.26 8.70
CA TRP A 200 19.24 -2.40 9.65
C TRP A 200 19.33 -3.17 10.97
N ASP A 201 20.59 -3.41 11.35
CA ASP A 201 21.02 -3.85 12.67
C ASP A 201 20.50 -2.94 13.79
#